data_AF-A0A3M1TSH6-F1
#
_entry.id   AF-A0A3M1TSH6-F1
#
_cell.length_a   1.000
_cell.length_b   1.000
_cell.length_c   1.000
_cell.angle_alpha   90.00
_cell.angle_beta   90.00
_cell.angle_gamma   90.00
#
_symmetry.space_group_name_H-M   'P 1'
#
loop_
_entity.id
_entity.type
_entity.pdbx_description
1 polymer ?
#
loop_
_entity_poly.entity_id
_entity_poly.type
_entity_poly.pdbx_seq_one_letter_code
_entity_poly.pdbx_strand_id
1 'polypeptide(L)' 'MSDDTPAQTAEWELVDGSGASIRQYRQRVPGGWLVVLQLDEQVSSCFLPDPEHAWRPPLKQGRKKGGFFA' A
#
# COMPACT_ATOMS: atom_id res chain seq x y z
N MET A 1 -1.00 -18.02 25.13
CA MET A 1 -1.06 -17.60 23.71
C MET A 1 0.09 -16.64 23.52
N SER A 2 1.21 -17.17 23.04
CA SER A 2 2.40 -16.36 22.75
C SER A 2 2.08 -15.51 21.53
N ASP A 3 2.23 -14.19 21.67
CA ASP A 3 2.09 -13.23 20.58
C ASP A 3 3.30 -13.40 19.65
N ASP A 4 3.19 -14.38 18.75
CA ASP A 4 4.20 -14.74 17.75
C ASP A 4 4.05 -13.82 16.53
N THR A 5 3.89 -12.51 16.78
CA THR A 5 3.90 -11.52 15.71
C THR A 5 5.36 -11.35 15.29
N PRO A 6 5.77 -11.85 14.11
CA PRO A 6 7.13 -11.63 13.66
C PRO A 6 7.33 -10.13 13.62
N ALA A 7 8.35 -9.63 14.32
CA ALA A 7 8.82 -8.27 14.15
C ALA A 7 9.18 -8.13 12.66
N GLN A 8 8.25 -7.59 11.86
CA GLN A 8 8.49 -7.32 10.46
C GLN A 8 9.49 -6.19 10.40
N THR A 9 10.77 -6.53 10.39
CA THR A 9 11.84 -5.64 9.97
C THR A 9 11.62 -5.39 8.47
N ALA A 10 10.83 -4.36 8.22
CA ALA A 10 10.50 -3.86 6.91
C ALA A 10 11.75 -3.26 6.26
N GLU A 11 12.43 -4.01 5.39
CA GLU A 11 13.46 -3.43 4.54
C GLU A 11 12.77 -2.59 3.46
N TRP A 12 13.03 -1.28 3.49
CA TRP A 12 12.56 -0.33 2.49
C TRP A 12 13.56 -0.25 1.35
N GLU A 13 13.09 -0.50 0.14
CA GLU A 13 13.90 -0.36 -1.07
C GLU A 13 13.70 1.03 -1.68
N LEU A 14 14.81 1.75 -1.93
CA LEU A 14 14.79 2.97 -2.74
C LEU A 14 14.75 2.56 -4.22
N VAL A 15 13.68 2.95 -4.93
CA VAL A 15 13.45 2.55 -6.32
C VAL A 15 14.10 3.54 -7.30
N ASP A 16 14.07 4.83 -6.97
CA ASP A 16 14.69 5.89 -7.77
C ASP A 16 15.20 7.01 -6.87
N GLY A 17 16.41 7.49 -7.16
CA GLY A 17 17.10 8.59 -6.50
C GLY A 17 17.83 9.49 -7.50
N SER A 18 17.49 9.41 -8.79
CA SER A 18 18.17 10.11 -9.88
C SER A 18 17.76 11.59 -9.95
N GLY A 19 18.23 12.39 -9.00
CA GLY A 19 18.30 13.86 -9.09
C GLY A 19 16.97 14.63 -9.07
N ALA A 20 15.82 13.99 -9.19
CA ALA A 20 14.53 14.59 -8.90
C ALA A 20 14.32 14.69 -7.37
N SER A 21 13.65 15.75 -6.90
CA SER A 21 13.28 15.92 -5.48
C SER A 21 12.35 14.83 -4.92
N ILE A 22 12.04 13.81 -5.74
CA ILE A 22 11.13 12.72 -5.43
C ILE A 22 11.97 11.48 -5.05
N ARG A 23 11.80 11.00 -3.83
CA ARG A 23 12.32 9.72 -3.36
C ARG A 23 11.18 8.72 -3.33
N GLN A 24 11.37 7.58 -4.00
CA GLN A 24 10.41 6.50 -3.98
C GLN A 24 10.91 5.34 -3.15
N TYR A 25 10.16 5.00 -2.10
CA TYR A 25 10.39 3.83 -1.25
C TYR A 25 9.31 2.79 -1.50
N ARG A 26 9.66 1.51 -1.43
CA ARG A 26 8.68 0.43 -1.41
C ARG A 26 9.04 -0.63 -0.38
N GLN A 27 8.02 -1.29 0.15
CA GLN A 27 8.16 -2.40 1.08
C GLN A 27 7.23 -3.53 0.64
N ARG A 28 7.74 -4.77 0.66
CA ARG A 28 6.94 -5.98 0.45
C ARG A 28 6.03 -6.21 1.65
N VAL A 29 4.73 -6.39 1.40
CA VAL A 29 3.72 -6.67 2.42
C VAL A 29 2.80 -7.80 1.96
N PRO A 30 2.09 -8.50 2.87
CA PRO A 30 1.09 -9.48 2.46
C PRO A 30 0.09 -8.88 1.48
N GLY A 31 0.00 -9.46 0.28
CA GLY A 31 -0.93 -9.05 -0.76
C GLY A 31 -0.45 -7.98 -1.74
N GLY A 32 0.78 -7.48 -1.61
CA GLY A 32 1.34 -6.55 -2.58
C GLY A 32 2.54 -5.76 -2.07
N TRP A 33 2.52 -4.47 -2.36
CA TRP A 33 3.57 -3.52 -2.01
C TRP A 33 2.95 -2.30 -1.34
N LEU A 34 3.58 -1.86 -0.25
CA LEU A 34 3.38 -0.51 0.26
C LEU A 34 4.40 0.40 -0.41
N VAL A 35 3.94 1.41 -1.14
CA VAL A 35 4.79 2.38 -1.83
C VAL A 35 4.64 3.73 -1.14
N VAL A 36 5.77 4.38 -0.89
CA VAL A 36 5.85 5.72 -0.31
C VAL A 36 6.62 6.61 -1.26
N LEU A 37 6.03 7.75 -1.60
CA LEU A 37 6.65 8.81 -2.38
C LEU A 37 6.88 9.99 -1.44
N GLN A 38 8.13 10.44 -1.36
CA GLN A 38 8.51 11.63 -0.64
C GLN A 38 8.99 12.70 -1.63
N LEU A 39 8.34 13.86 -1.62
CA LEU A 39 8.75 15.05 -2.34
C LEU A 39 9.03 16.14 -1.31
N ASP A 40 10.30 16.43 -1.05
CA ASP A 40 10.74 17.35 0.01
C ASP A 40 10.10 17.01 1.38
N GLU A 41 9.23 17.88 1.91
CA GLU A 41 8.47 17.71 3.17
C GLU A 41 7.11 17.01 2.98
N GLN A 42 6.68 16.78 1.74
CA GLN A 42 5.43 16.10 1.44
C GLN A 42 5.64 14.59 1.31
N VAL A 43 4.76 13.82 1.94
CA VAL A 43 4.77 12.36 1.90
C VAL A 43 3.40 11.87 1.44
N SER A 44 3.41 10.99 0.44
CA SER A 44 2.22 10.26 -0.01
C SER A 44 2.50 8.76 0.01
N SER A 45 1.47 7.97 0.27
CA SER A 45 1.57 6.52 0.28
C SER A 45 0.42 5.87 -0.48
N CYS A 46 0.70 4.74 -1.12
CA CYS A 46 -0.31 3.94 -1.78
C CYS A 46 -0.02 2.44 -1.61
N PHE A 47 -1.08 1.64 -1.63
CA PHE A 47 -0.99 0.19 -1.65
C PHE A 47 -1.14 -0.29 -3.10
N LEU A 48 -0.12 -0.99 -3.61
CA LEU A 48 -0.14 -1.61 -4.92
C LEU A 48 -0.37 -3.12 -4.75
N PRO A 49 -1.56 -3.64 -5.08
CA PRO A 49 -1.85 -5.07 -4.95
C PRO A 49 -0.99 -5.88 -5.92
N ASP A 50 -0.60 -7.08 -5.51
CA ASP A 50 -0.02 -8.04 -6.44
C ASP A 50 -1.05 -8.44 -7.50
N PRO A 51 -0.68 -8.49 -8.79
CA PRO A 51 -1.60 -8.89 -9.86
C PRO A 51 -2.18 -10.30 -9.65
N GLU A 52 -1.41 -11.19 -9.02
CA GLU A 52 -1.81 -12.56 -8.73
C GLU A 52 -2.53 -12.70 -7.37
N HIS A 53 -2.56 -11.64 -6.55
CA HIS A 53 -3.18 -11.71 -5.24
C HIS A 53 -4.70 -11.57 -5.31
N ALA A 54 -5.37 -12.71 -5.19
CA ALA A 54 -6.80 -12.75 -4.95
C ALA A 54 -7.10 -12.40 -3.49
N TRP A 55 -7.71 -11.25 -3.24
CA TRP A 55 -8.21 -10.87 -1.92
C TRP A 55 -9.21 -11.92 -1.41
N ARG A 56 -8.95 -12.50 -0.24
CA ARG A 56 -9.83 -13.46 0.43
C ARG A 56 -10.27 -12.90 1.78
N PRO A 57 -11.58 -12.65 2.00
CA PRO A 57 -12.69 -12.79 1.03
C PRO A 57 -12.65 -11.71 -0.07
N PRO A 58 -13.28 -11.95 -1.24
CA PRO A 58 -13.39 -10.94 -2.28
C PRO A 58 -13.98 -9.65 -1.72
N LEU A 59 -13.39 -8.50 -2.09
CA LEU A 59 -13.94 -7.20 -1.71
C LEU A 59 -15.39 -7.14 -2.18
N LYS A 60 -16.33 -7.09 -1.24
CA LYS A 60 -17.75 -6.91 -1.55
C LYS A 60 -17.89 -5.49 -2.09
N GLN A 61 -18.06 -5.36 -3.40
CA GLN A 61 -18.38 -4.08 -4.01
C GLN A 61 -19.73 -3.62 -3.45
N GLY A 62 -19.69 -2.70 -2.49
CA GLY A 62 -20.88 -2.15 -1.87
C GLY A 62 -21.68 -1.43 -2.94
N ARG A 63 -22.73 -2.08 -3.46
CA ARG A 63 -23.66 -1.47 -4.39
C ARG A 63 -24.40 -0.38 -3.61
N LYS A 64 -23.95 0.89 -3.72
CA LYS A 64 -24.80 2.03 -3.35
C LYS A 64 -26.00 2.00 -4.28
N LYS A 65 -27.07 1.33 -3.86
CA LYS A 65 -28.41 1.54 -4.44
C LYS A 65 -28.73 3.01 -4.20
N GLY A 66 -28.95 3.74 -5.29
CA GLY A 66 -29.26 5.16 -5.26
C GLY A 66 -30.38 5.45 -4.26
N GLY A 67 -30.10 6.37 -3.34
CA GLY A 67 -31.10 7.13 -2.61
C GLY A 67 -31.01 8.55 -3.11
N PHE A 68 -31.71 8.84 -4.22
CA PHE A 68 -32.13 10.19 -4.55
C PHE A 68 -33.05 10.61 -3.40
N PHE A 69 -32.64 11.56 -2.57
CA PHE A 69 -33.58 12.29 -1.73
C PHE A 69 -33.88 13.60 -2.46
N ALA A 70 -35.15 13.72 -2.84
CA ALA A 70 -35.78 14.93 -3.33
C ALA A 70 -35.78 16.03 -2.26
#